data_AF-A0A4R4ACF7-F1
#
_entry.id   AF-A0A4R4ACF7-F1
#
_cell.length_a   1.000
_cell.length_b   1.000
_cell.length_c   1.000
_cell.angle_alpha   90.00
_cell.angle_beta   90.00
_cell.angle_gamma   90.00
#
_symmetry.space_group_name_H-M   'P 1'
#
loop_
_entity.id
_entity.type
_entity.pdbx_description
1 polymer ?
#
loop_
_entity_poly.entity_id
_entity_poly.type
_entity_poly.pdbx_seq_one_letter_code
_entity_poly.pdbx_strand_id
1 'polypeptide(L)'
;MPSICLNTASAVTGLSRRTLQRYIQERRLTAIRDGDDGKTRVELSALLTLTGTRLTEPERTLALAADQGDPGAQYEFGVWLLERARPPQARDWFQQAARAGHADAMCWLGRDLVLGEGGTRDEAAGSAWLGRAAARGSALAQALTAELGSPSGLQARAREDLGALEQLLDAAERRVLLEALQATAG
;
A
#
# COMPACT_ATOMS: atom_id res chain seq x y z
N MET A 1 -25.90 -1.47 -6.47
CA MET A 1 -25.33 -1.23 -5.13
C MET A 1 -23.84 -1.57 -5.18
N PRO A 2 -22.95 -0.73 -4.63
CA PRO A 2 -21.52 -0.96 -4.71
C PRO A 2 -21.12 -2.27 -4.00
N SER A 3 -20.34 -3.10 -4.67
CA SER A 3 -19.80 -4.35 -4.11
C SER A 3 -18.28 -4.27 -4.05
N ILE A 4 -17.68 -5.01 -3.12
CA ILE A 4 -16.23 -5.12 -2.94
C ILE A 4 -15.82 -6.57 -2.79
N CYS A 5 -14.58 -6.91 -3.18
CA CYS A 5 -14.05 -8.26 -3.02
C CYS A 5 -13.77 -8.59 -1.55
N LEU A 6 -13.63 -9.89 -1.23
CA LEU A 6 -13.38 -10.33 0.14
C LEU A 6 -12.06 -9.81 0.73
N ASN A 7 -11.05 -9.50 -0.09
CA ASN A 7 -9.81 -8.90 0.40
C ASN A 7 -10.06 -7.48 0.90
N THR A 8 -10.75 -6.67 0.13
CA THR A 8 -11.15 -5.31 0.52
C THR A 8 -12.09 -5.33 1.71
N ALA A 9 -13.06 -6.24 1.74
CA ALA A 9 -13.97 -6.42 2.87
C ALA A 9 -13.20 -6.74 4.16
N SER A 10 -12.17 -7.60 4.06
CA SER A 10 -11.27 -7.92 5.17
C SER A 10 -10.45 -6.71 5.62
N ALA A 11 -9.96 -5.92 4.67
CA ALA A 11 -9.21 -4.70 4.94
C ALA A 11 -10.07 -3.62 5.61
N VAL A 12 -11.31 -3.38 5.15
CA VAL A 12 -12.16 -2.36 5.77
C VAL A 12 -12.68 -2.76 7.15
N THR A 13 -13.03 -4.04 7.35
CA THR A 13 -13.63 -4.50 8.63
C THR A 13 -12.62 -5.00 9.65
N GLY A 14 -11.40 -5.36 9.23
CA GLY A 14 -10.41 -6.05 10.07
C GLY A 14 -10.73 -7.53 10.32
N LEU A 15 -11.84 -8.05 9.80
CA LEU A 15 -12.18 -9.46 9.89
C LEU A 15 -11.35 -10.29 8.93
N SER A 16 -11.04 -11.53 9.30
CA SER A 16 -10.37 -12.46 8.39
C SER A 16 -11.27 -12.83 7.19
N ARG A 17 -10.67 -13.16 6.05
CA ARG A 17 -11.42 -13.67 4.88
C ARG A 17 -12.22 -14.93 5.21
N ARG A 18 -11.71 -15.78 6.11
CA ARG A 18 -12.41 -16.99 6.57
C ARG A 18 -13.69 -16.63 7.33
N THR A 19 -13.65 -15.58 8.15
CA THR A 19 -14.84 -15.06 8.86
C THR A 19 -15.88 -14.56 7.87
N LEU A 20 -15.47 -13.80 6.86
CA LEU A 20 -16.36 -13.29 5.82
C LEU A 20 -16.98 -14.41 4.97
N GLN A 21 -16.19 -15.43 4.62
CA GLN A 21 -16.68 -16.64 3.96
C GLN A 21 -17.71 -17.38 4.80
N ARG A 22 -17.49 -17.49 6.12
CA ARG A 22 -18.48 -18.07 7.04
C ARG A 22 -19.79 -17.27 7.04
N TYR A 23 -19.74 -15.93 7.05
CA TYR A 23 -20.96 -15.12 6.95
C TYR A 23 -21.73 -15.35 5.65
N ILE A 24 -21.04 -15.62 4.54
CA ILE A 24 -21.68 -16.02 3.28
C ILE A 24 -22.33 -17.40 3.42
N GLN A 25 -21.64 -18.39 4.00
CA GLN A 25 -22.17 -19.74 4.21
C GLN A 25 -23.41 -19.74 5.10
N GLU A 26 -23.41 -18.90 6.15
CA GLU A 26 -24.52 -18.70 7.08
C GLU A 26 -25.64 -17.81 6.51
N ARG A 27 -25.53 -17.35 5.24
CA ARG A 27 -26.48 -16.44 4.56
C ARG A 27 -26.68 -15.09 5.26
N ARG A 28 -25.69 -14.65 6.04
CA ARG A 28 -25.66 -13.31 6.65
C ARG A 28 -25.16 -12.25 5.67
N LEU A 29 -24.37 -12.66 4.67
CA LEU A 29 -23.97 -11.87 3.51
C LEU A 29 -24.32 -12.62 2.24
N THR A 30 -24.72 -11.88 1.21
CA THR A 30 -24.96 -12.44 -0.12
C THR A 30 -23.68 -12.34 -0.95
N ALA A 31 -23.21 -13.48 -1.47
CA ALA A 31 -22.11 -13.49 -2.42
C ALA A 31 -22.58 -13.02 -3.79
N ILE A 32 -21.84 -12.10 -4.39
CA ILE A 32 -22.02 -11.59 -5.75
C ILE A 32 -20.89 -12.17 -6.60
N ARG A 33 -21.24 -12.78 -7.75
CA ARG A 33 -20.31 -13.50 -8.64
C ARG A 33 -20.24 -12.88 -10.04
N ASP A 34 -20.57 -11.60 -10.15
CA ASP A 34 -20.78 -10.92 -11.44
C ASP A 34 -19.52 -10.18 -11.94
N GLY A 35 -18.35 -10.43 -11.34
CA GLY A 35 -17.11 -9.76 -11.71
C GLY A 35 -16.30 -10.53 -12.74
N ASP A 36 -15.78 -9.83 -13.76
CA ASP A 36 -14.85 -10.36 -14.76
C ASP A 36 -13.52 -10.87 -14.15
N ASP A 37 -13.22 -10.50 -12.90
CA ASP A 37 -12.01 -10.88 -12.17
C ASP A 37 -12.13 -12.20 -11.39
N GLY A 38 -13.30 -12.85 -11.42
CA GLY A 38 -13.56 -14.13 -10.75
C GLY A 38 -13.52 -14.07 -9.21
N LYS A 39 -13.43 -12.86 -8.62
CA LYS A 39 -13.38 -12.72 -7.16
C LYS A 39 -14.79 -12.79 -6.57
N THR A 40 -14.92 -13.43 -5.42
CA THR A 40 -16.16 -13.34 -4.62
C THR A 40 -16.30 -11.94 -4.06
N ARG A 41 -17.47 -11.33 -4.26
CA ARG A 41 -17.79 -9.98 -3.79
C ARG A 41 -18.97 -10.01 -2.82
N VAL A 42 -19.05 -8.98 -1.98
CA VAL A 42 -20.19 -8.71 -1.11
C VAL A 42 -20.60 -7.25 -1.25
N GLU A 43 -21.87 -6.97 -1.03
CA GLU A 43 -22.40 -5.62 -1.05
C GLU A 43 -21.85 -4.82 0.15
N LEU A 44 -21.32 -3.62 -0.10
CA LEU A 44 -20.58 -2.86 0.90
C LEU A 44 -21.49 -2.41 2.05
N SER A 45 -22.69 -1.91 1.77
CA SER A 45 -23.57 -1.40 2.83
C SER A 45 -24.04 -2.52 3.77
N ALA A 46 -24.45 -3.67 3.24
CA ALA A 46 -24.80 -4.85 4.03
C ALA A 46 -23.64 -5.32 4.91
N LEU A 47 -22.41 -5.32 4.38
CA LEU A 47 -21.21 -5.65 5.17
C LEU A 47 -21.04 -4.68 6.35
N LEU A 48 -21.06 -3.37 6.09
CA LEU A 48 -20.87 -2.35 7.12
C LEU A 48 -21.97 -2.41 8.19
N THR A 49 -23.22 -2.61 7.79
CA THR A 49 -24.34 -2.81 8.71
C THR A 49 -24.16 -4.06 9.56
N LEU A 50 -23.76 -5.19 8.96
CA LEU A 50 -23.58 -6.46 9.67
C LEU A 50 -22.44 -6.40 10.70
N THR A 51 -21.34 -5.73 10.37
CA THR A 51 -20.14 -5.67 11.23
C THR A 51 -20.13 -4.47 12.17
N GLY A 52 -21.05 -3.52 12.00
CA GLY A 52 -21.04 -2.25 12.73
C GLY A 52 -19.85 -1.35 12.35
N THR A 53 -19.16 -1.64 11.25
CA THR A 53 -18.01 -0.86 10.78
C THR A 53 -18.51 0.47 10.20
N ARG A 54 -17.91 1.58 10.64
CA ARG A 54 -18.21 2.92 10.13
C ARG A 54 -17.09 3.38 9.21
N LEU A 55 -17.46 3.84 8.03
CA LEU A 55 -16.58 4.50 7.07
C LEU A 55 -17.22 5.84 6.69
N THR A 56 -16.40 6.88 6.62
CA THR A 56 -16.77 8.16 6.02
C THR A 56 -17.00 8.00 4.50
N GLU A 57 -17.59 8.99 3.84
CA GLU A 57 -17.73 8.94 2.37
C GLU A 57 -16.38 8.89 1.63
N PRO A 58 -15.35 9.66 2.03
CA PRO A 58 -14.01 9.53 1.42
C PRO A 58 -13.42 8.13 1.58
N GLU A 59 -13.51 7.52 2.77
CA GLU A 59 -12.98 6.16 3.00
C GLU A 59 -13.73 5.10 2.18
N ARG A 60 -15.05 5.25 1.99
CA ARG A 60 -15.83 4.38 1.12
C ARG A 60 -15.42 4.51 -0.34
N THR A 61 -15.23 5.75 -0.79
CA THR A 61 -14.80 6.06 -2.16
C THR A 61 -13.42 5.48 -2.43
N LEU A 62 -12.49 5.68 -1.48
CA LEU A 62 -11.15 5.13 -1.53
C LEU A 62 -11.15 3.59 -1.60
N ALA A 63 -11.89 2.93 -0.71
CA ALA A 63 -11.98 1.47 -0.71
C ALA A 63 -12.55 0.91 -2.01
N LEU A 64 -13.53 1.59 -2.62
CA LEU A 64 -14.12 1.18 -3.89
C LEU A 64 -13.14 1.36 -5.06
N ALA A 65 -12.45 2.50 -5.13
CA ALA A 65 -11.45 2.75 -6.17
C ALA A 65 -10.25 1.79 -6.07
N ALA A 66 -9.77 1.52 -4.85
CA ALA A 66 -8.70 0.56 -4.61
C ALA A 66 -9.12 -0.87 -5.05
N ASP A 67 -10.34 -1.28 -4.72
CA ASP A 67 -10.89 -2.58 -5.12
C ASP A 67 -11.05 -2.74 -6.64
N GLN A 68 -11.31 -1.63 -7.34
CA GLN A 68 -11.40 -1.58 -8.81
C GLN A 68 -10.04 -1.60 -9.50
N GLY A 69 -8.94 -1.49 -8.76
CA GLY A 69 -7.60 -1.59 -9.32
C GLY A 69 -6.92 -0.25 -9.63
N ASP A 70 -7.48 0.88 -9.18
CA ASP A 70 -6.85 2.18 -9.39
C ASP A 70 -5.51 2.25 -8.60
N PRO A 71 -4.35 2.44 -9.25
CA PRO A 71 -3.06 2.35 -8.58
C PRO A 71 -2.86 3.41 -7.50
N GLY A 72 -3.42 4.62 -7.70
CA GLY A 72 -3.38 5.70 -6.72
C GLY A 72 -4.20 5.38 -5.49
N ALA A 73 -5.45 4.96 -5.68
CA ALA A 73 -6.32 4.53 -4.60
C ALA A 73 -5.78 3.30 -3.87
N GLN A 74 -5.12 2.37 -4.55
CA GLN A 74 -4.45 1.24 -3.90
C GLN A 74 -3.30 1.69 -3.00
N TYR A 75 -2.50 2.67 -3.43
CA TYR A 75 -1.46 3.26 -2.60
C TYR A 75 -2.07 3.96 -1.38
N GLU A 76 -3.03 4.86 -1.59
CA GLU A 76 -3.69 5.62 -0.53
C GLU A 76 -4.45 4.70 0.45
N PHE A 77 -5.07 3.63 -0.04
CA PHE A 77 -5.71 2.64 0.82
C PHE A 77 -4.69 1.83 1.63
N GLY A 78 -3.49 1.61 1.09
CA GLY A 78 -2.34 1.10 1.84
C GLY A 78 -1.94 2.03 2.99
N VAL A 79 -1.83 3.33 2.73
CA VAL A 79 -1.54 4.36 3.76
C VAL A 79 -2.63 4.35 4.84
N TRP A 80 -3.91 4.36 4.44
CA TRP A 80 -5.05 4.27 5.35
C TRP A 80 -5.02 3.02 6.25
N LEU A 81 -4.45 1.90 5.77
CA LEU A 81 -4.25 0.69 6.56
C LEU A 81 -3.07 0.80 7.54
N LEU A 82 -1.99 1.49 7.16
CA LEU A 82 -0.86 1.77 8.06
C LEU A 82 -1.31 2.63 9.24
N GLU A 83 -2.09 3.68 8.99
CA GLU A 83 -2.67 4.55 10.03
C GLU A 83 -3.54 3.78 11.03
N ARG A 84 -4.10 2.65 10.59
CA ARG A 84 -4.91 1.74 11.40
C ARG A 84 -4.11 0.57 11.99
N ALA A 85 -2.79 0.66 11.99
CA ALA A 85 -1.87 -0.36 12.49
C ALA A 85 -2.09 -1.76 11.86
N ARG A 86 -2.34 -1.80 10.54
CA ARG A 86 -2.49 -3.05 9.76
C ARG A 86 -1.42 -3.22 8.68
N PRO A 87 -0.12 -3.27 9.06
CA PRO A 87 0.99 -3.31 8.11
C PRO A 87 0.96 -4.49 7.13
N PRO A 88 0.60 -5.74 7.51
CA PRO A 88 0.56 -6.84 6.55
C PRO A 88 -0.45 -6.61 5.43
N GLN A 89 -1.62 -6.05 5.74
CA GLN A 89 -2.63 -5.74 4.73
C GLN A 89 -2.17 -4.56 3.88
N ALA A 90 -1.60 -3.50 4.48
CA ALA A 90 -1.06 -2.37 3.75
C ALA A 90 -0.02 -2.81 2.70
N ARG A 91 0.89 -3.72 3.09
CA ARG A 91 1.90 -4.30 2.19
C ARG A 91 1.26 -4.96 0.96
N ASP A 92 0.19 -5.73 1.12
CA ASP A 92 -0.52 -6.35 -0.01
C ASP A 92 -1.10 -5.30 -0.98
N TRP A 93 -1.55 -4.15 -0.47
CA TRP A 93 -2.07 -3.05 -1.29
C TRP A 93 -0.96 -2.27 -1.99
N PHE A 94 0.15 -1.99 -1.31
CA PHE A 94 1.32 -1.39 -1.94
C PHE A 94 1.90 -2.31 -3.04
N GLN A 95 1.92 -3.63 -2.83
CA GLN A 95 2.31 -4.59 -3.86
C GLN A 95 1.44 -4.52 -5.11
N GLN A 96 0.12 -4.34 -4.95
CA GLN A 96 -0.78 -4.18 -6.09
C GLN A 96 -0.53 -2.85 -6.82
N ALA A 97 -0.45 -1.75 -6.09
CA ALA A 97 -0.19 -0.42 -6.65
C ALA A 97 1.15 -0.36 -7.39
N ALA A 98 2.21 -0.93 -6.81
CA ALA A 98 3.54 -0.98 -7.41
C ALA A 98 3.56 -1.85 -8.69
N ARG A 99 2.88 -3.00 -8.68
CA ARG A 99 2.72 -3.83 -9.90
C ARG A 99 1.97 -3.11 -11.00
N ALA A 100 1.01 -2.26 -10.64
CA ALA A 100 0.26 -1.43 -11.56
C ALA A 100 0.97 -0.13 -11.97
N GLY A 101 2.21 0.10 -11.52
CA GLY A 101 3.04 1.22 -11.98
C GLY A 101 3.07 2.45 -11.08
N HIS A 102 2.50 2.40 -9.87
CA HIS A 102 2.51 3.53 -8.94
C HIS A 102 3.92 3.75 -8.36
N ALA A 103 4.49 4.93 -8.58
CA ALA A 103 5.89 5.23 -8.24
C ALA A 103 6.13 5.19 -6.72
N ASP A 104 5.27 5.81 -5.91
CA ASP A 104 5.49 5.85 -4.46
C ASP A 104 5.22 4.51 -3.77
N ALA A 105 4.33 3.68 -4.30
CA ALA A 105 4.16 2.31 -3.83
C ALA A 105 5.41 1.45 -4.12
N MET A 106 6.06 1.65 -5.27
CA MET A 106 7.35 1.02 -5.56
C MET A 106 8.42 1.50 -4.58
N CYS A 107 8.46 2.80 -4.27
CA CYS A 107 9.40 3.37 -3.30
C CYS A 107 9.19 2.75 -1.91
N TRP A 108 7.93 2.69 -1.45
CA TRP A 108 7.56 2.09 -0.17
C TRP A 108 7.98 0.62 -0.08
N LEU A 109 7.68 -0.20 -1.11
CA LEU A 109 8.08 -1.61 -1.14
C LEU A 109 9.60 -1.77 -1.19
N GLY A 110 10.29 -0.89 -1.90
CA GLY A 110 11.74 -0.91 -1.96
C GLY A 110 12.35 -0.67 -0.59
N ARG A 111 11.90 0.36 0.13
CA ARG A 111 12.30 0.64 1.52
C ARG A 111 12.01 -0.56 2.44
N ASP A 112 10.78 -1.08 2.41
CA ASP A 112 10.36 -2.24 3.20
C ASP A 112 11.23 -3.48 2.97
N LEU A 113 11.65 -3.74 1.72
CA LEU A 113 12.53 -4.86 1.37
C LEU A 113 13.99 -4.64 1.81
N VAL A 114 14.52 -3.42 1.71
CA VAL A 114 15.91 -3.15 2.14
C VAL A 114 16.02 -3.16 3.67
N LEU A 115 15.03 -2.63 4.38
CA LEU A 115 15.02 -2.59 5.85
C LEU A 115 14.55 -3.91 6.48
N GLY A 116 13.71 -4.69 5.78
CA GLY A 116 13.12 -5.92 6.30
C GLY A 116 11.96 -5.70 7.28
N GLU A 117 11.29 -4.54 7.24
CA GLU A 117 10.24 -4.17 8.20
C GLU A 117 8.99 -5.07 8.11
N GLY A 118 8.63 -5.52 6.90
CA GLY A 118 7.44 -6.34 6.65
C GLY A 118 7.68 -7.83 6.43
N GLY A 119 8.93 -8.32 6.56
CA GLY A 119 9.27 -9.72 6.34
C GLY A 119 10.76 -9.95 6.03
N THR A 120 11.05 -10.90 5.13
CA THR A 120 12.45 -11.20 4.77
C THR A 120 13.08 -10.04 4.01
N ARG A 121 14.21 -9.54 4.54
CA ARG A 121 15.06 -8.53 3.91
C ARG A 121 15.61 -9.05 2.58
N ASP A 122 15.46 -8.25 1.54
CA ASP A 122 16.02 -8.49 0.21
C ASP A 122 16.47 -7.15 -0.39
N GLU A 123 17.72 -6.81 -0.12
CA GLU A 123 18.33 -5.54 -0.53
C GLU A 123 18.38 -5.37 -2.05
N ALA A 124 18.57 -6.47 -2.78
CA ALA A 124 18.68 -6.47 -4.23
C ALA A 124 17.32 -6.18 -4.86
N ALA A 125 16.27 -6.88 -4.40
CA ALA A 125 14.90 -6.60 -4.82
C ALA A 125 14.47 -5.18 -4.40
N GLY A 126 14.82 -4.75 -3.19
CA GLY A 126 14.48 -3.42 -2.69
C GLY A 126 15.13 -2.29 -3.50
N SER A 127 16.42 -2.43 -3.81
CA SER A 127 17.14 -1.48 -4.68
C SER A 127 16.58 -1.45 -6.10
N ALA A 128 16.17 -2.60 -6.64
CA ALA A 128 15.52 -2.68 -7.95
C ALA A 128 14.17 -1.95 -7.96
N TRP A 129 13.35 -2.08 -6.91
CA TRP A 129 12.10 -1.34 -6.78
C TRP A 129 12.32 0.17 -6.65
N LEU A 130 13.30 0.60 -5.85
CA LEU A 130 13.65 2.02 -5.70
C LEU A 130 14.16 2.62 -7.02
N GLY A 131 14.97 1.90 -7.77
CA GLY A 131 15.39 2.33 -9.11
C GLY A 131 14.20 2.53 -10.07
N ARG A 132 13.22 1.62 -10.04
CA ARG A 132 11.99 1.76 -10.83
C ARG A 132 11.13 2.93 -10.36
N ALA A 133 11.02 3.14 -9.04
CA ALA A 133 10.29 4.26 -8.46
C ALA A 133 10.89 5.60 -8.91
N ALA A 134 12.22 5.73 -8.86
CA ALA A 134 12.94 6.93 -9.30
C ALA A 134 12.73 7.21 -10.79
N ALA A 135 12.82 6.17 -11.63
CA ALA A 135 12.57 6.27 -13.07
C ALA A 135 11.11 6.65 -13.41
N ARG A 136 10.17 6.41 -12.50
CA ARG A 136 8.74 6.75 -12.64
C ARG A 136 8.33 8.01 -11.90
N GLY A 137 9.28 8.77 -11.35
CA GLY A 137 9.01 10.09 -10.79
C GLY A 137 8.73 10.14 -9.29
N SER A 138 8.99 9.08 -8.53
CA SER A 138 8.89 9.17 -7.06
C SER A 138 9.98 10.09 -6.53
N ALA A 139 9.58 11.21 -5.93
CA ALA A 139 10.49 12.25 -5.43
C ALA A 139 11.46 11.70 -4.39
N LEU A 140 10.96 10.87 -3.46
CA LEU A 140 11.79 10.21 -2.45
C LEU A 140 12.82 9.28 -3.10
N ALA A 141 12.40 8.42 -4.03
CA ALA A 141 13.32 7.52 -4.71
C ALA A 141 14.36 8.27 -5.55
N GLN A 142 13.97 9.36 -6.21
CA GLN A 142 14.91 10.22 -6.96
C GLN A 142 15.95 10.84 -6.03
N ALA A 143 15.54 11.42 -4.90
CA ALA A 143 16.44 11.99 -3.90
C ALA A 143 17.43 10.93 -3.36
N LEU A 144 16.94 9.73 -3.05
CA LEU A 144 17.78 8.62 -2.59
C LEU A 144 18.80 8.18 -3.63
N THR A 145 18.38 8.02 -4.89
CA THR A 145 19.30 7.64 -5.98
C THR A 145 20.33 8.72 -6.29
N ALA A 146 19.98 10.00 -6.14
CA ALA A 146 20.91 11.11 -6.33
C ALA A 146 21.96 11.14 -5.21
N GLU A 147 21.55 10.94 -3.95
CA GLU A 147 22.46 10.94 -2.80
C GLU A 147 23.43 9.75 -2.81
N LEU A 148 22.97 8.58 -3.27
CA LEU A 148 23.75 7.35 -3.31
C LEU A 148 24.45 7.12 -4.66
N GLY A 149 24.27 8.04 -5.62
CA GLY A 149 24.81 7.97 -6.98
C GLY A 149 24.24 6.85 -7.87
N SER A 150 23.61 5.82 -7.30
CA SER A 150 22.96 4.73 -8.03
C SER A 150 21.93 4.00 -7.16
N PRO A 151 20.95 3.30 -7.76
CA PRO A 151 20.07 2.38 -7.03
C PRO A 151 20.84 1.28 -6.30
N SER A 152 21.95 0.79 -6.87
CA SER A 152 22.81 -0.22 -6.25
C SER A 152 23.56 0.29 -5.01
N GLY A 153 23.69 1.61 -4.86
CA GLY A 153 24.28 2.24 -3.67
C GLY A 153 23.46 1.97 -2.40
N LEU A 154 22.14 1.82 -2.52
CA LEU A 154 21.27 1.42 -1.41
C LEU A 154 21.62 0.03 -0.89
N GLN A 155 21.80 -0.94 -1.80
CA GLN A 155 22.20 -2.30 -1.44
C GLN A 155 23.55 -2.31 -0.72
N ALA A 156 24.55 -1.58 -1.24
CA ALA A 156 25.86 -1.49 -0.60
C ALA A 156 25.75 -0.88 0.81
N ARG A 157 25.04 0.25 0.94
CA ARG A 157 24.85 0.92 2.22
C ARG A 157 24.11 0.06 3.23
N ALA A 158 23.07 -0.66 2.80
CA ALA A 158 22.32 -1.59 3.64
C ALA A 158 23.24 -2.65 4.25
N ARG A 159 24.14 -3.23 3.43
CA ARG A 159 25.09 -4.27 3.87
C ARG A 159 26.13 -3.74 4.85
N GLU A 160 26.59 -2.52 4.63
CA GLU A 160 27.59 -1.87 5.48
C GLU A 160 27.00 -1.47 6.83
N ASP A 161 25.90 -0.72 6.82
CA ASP A 161 25.28 -0.17 8.02
C ASP A 161 23.79 0.10 7.78
N LEU A 162 22.95 -0.79 8.31
CA LEU A 162 21.50 -0.69 8.22
C LEU A 162 20.95 0.54 8.98
N GLY A 163 21.53 0.89 10.12
CA GLY A 163 21.07 2.03 10.92
C GLY A 163 21.38 3.35 10.23
N ALA A 164 22.56 3.46 9.62
CA ALA A 164 22.90 4.64 8.82
C ALA A 164 22.04 4.74 7.55
N LEU A 165 21.61 3.62 6.98
CA LEU A 165 20.65 3.61 5.88
C LEU A 165 19.27 4.09 6.33
N GLU A 166 18.76 3.59 7.44
CA GLU A 166 17.46 4.00 8.00
C GLU A 166 17.42 5.51 8.24
N GLN A 167 18.47 6.06 8.87
CA GLN A 167 18.62 7.51 9.09
C GLN A 167 18.63 8.31 7.78
N LEU A 168 19.29 7.79 6.73
CA LEU A 168 19.33 8.42 5.42
C LEU A 168 17.95 8.43 4.76
N LEU A 169 17.20 7.33 4.86
CA LEU A 169 15.84 7.21 4.33
C LEU A 169 14.91 8.23 5.00
N ASP A 170 14.92 8.29 6.33
CA ASP A 170 14.10 9.21 7.11
C ASP A 170 14.47 10.69 6.83
N ALA A 171 15.77 10.97 6.68
CA ALA A 171 16.24 12.31 6.33
C ALA A 171 15.81 12.73 4.93
N ALA A 172 15.89 11.82 3.95
CA ALA A 172 15.45 12.07 2.59
C ALA A 172 13.93 12.31 2.52
N GLU A 173 13.13 11.52 3.23
CA GLU A 173 11.68 11.71 3.32
C GLU A 173 11.32 13.07 3.92
N ARG A 174 11.94 13.42 5.04
CA ARG A 174 11.71 14.73 5.68
C ARG A 174 12.04 15.89 4.74
N ARG A 175 13.15 15.80 4.00
CA ARG A 175 13.54 16.83 3.03
C ARG A 175 12.50 16.99 1.92
N VAL A 176 12.08 15.88 1.31
CA VAL A 176 11.06 15.89 0.24
C VAL A 176 9.74 16.50 0.74
N LEU A 177 9.31 16.16 1.96
CA LEU A 177 8.11 16.75 2.56
C LEU A 177 8.23 18.26 2.76
N LEU A 178 9.39 18.74 3.22
CA LEU A 178 9.62 20.18 3.41
C LEU A 178 9.61 20.93 2.08
N GLU A 179 10.23 20.38 1.04
CA GLU A 179 10.22 20.95 -0.32
C GLU A 179 8.80 21.04 -0.89
N ALA A 180 7.99 19.98 -0.70
CA ALA A 180 6.59 19.97 -1.12
C ALA A 180 5.75 21.04 -0.41
N LEU A 181 5.92 21.21 0.90
CA LEU A 181 5.22 22.25 1.67
C LEU A 181 5.59 23.66 1.21
N GLN A 182 6.88 23.89 0.94
CA GLN A 182 7.36 25.18 0.45
C GLN A 182 6.82 25.50 -0.95
N ALA A 183 6.74 24.51 -1.83
CA ALA A 183 6.19 24.66 -3.18
C ALA A 183 4.68 25.00 -3.18
N THR A 184 3.93 24.56 -2.16
CA THR A 184 2.50 24.90 -2.02
C THR A 184 2.24 26.27 -1.38
N ALA A 185 3.26 26.91 -0.82
CA ALA A 185 3.16 28.16 -0.08
C ALA A 185 3.53 29.41 -0.90
N GLY A 186 4.00 29.25 -2.15
CA GLY A 186 4.40 30.33 -3.06
C GLY A 186 3.50 30.41 -4.29
#